data_AF-A0A7V0P6L8-F1
#
_entry.id   AF-A0A7V0P6L8-F1
#
_cell.length_a   1.000
_cell.length_b   1.000
_cell.length_c   1.000
_cell.angle_alpha   90.00
_cell.angle_beta   90.00
_cell.angle_gamma   90.00
#
_symmetry.space_group_name_H-M   'P 1'
#
loop_
_entity.id
_entity.type
_entity.pdbx_description
1 polymer ?
#
loop_
_entity_poly.entity_id
_entity_poly.type
_entity_poly.pdbx_seq_one_letter_code
_entity_poly.pdbx_strand_id
1 'polypeptide(L)'
;MGTPVWAAKPKKGGHFRLGVASGASTDSLDPGQLPSTAPQVVHMQLRNCLVELDYKYRPIPELAESWEPSKDAAKWIFKLRKGVEFHNG
;
A
#
# COMPACT_ATOMS: atom_id res chain seq x y z
N MET A 1 23.82 20.12 -19.38
CA MET A 1 22.70 19.84 -18.44
C MET A 1 21.57 19.23 -19.25
N GLY A 2 21.21 17.96 -18.99
CA GLY A 2 20.19 17.24 -19.74
C GLY A 2 18.79 17.54 -19.20
N THR A 3 17.86 17.90 -20.08
CA THR A 3 16.44 18.08 -19.77
C THR A 3 15.82 16.77 -19.26
N PRO A 4 15.09 16.79 -18.12
CA PRO A 4 14.36 15.62 -17.67
C PRO A 4 13.19 15.35 -18.65
N VAL A 5 13.27 14.25 -19.40
CA VAL A 5 12.18 13.77 -20.24
C VAL A 5 11.17 13.02 -19.35
N TRP A 6 10.22 13.75 -18.78
CA TRP A 6 9.05 13.16 -18.11
C TRP A 6 7.80 13.51 -18.91
N ALA A 7 7.46 12.69 -19.90
CA ALA A 7 6.09 12.44 -20.35
C ALA A 7 6.08 11.53 -21.59
N ALA A 8 6.42 10.25 -21.42
CA ALA A 8 5.82 9.27 -22.31
C ALA A 8 4.31 9.28 -22.03
N LYS A 9 3.47 9.57 -23.03
CA LYS A 9 2.01 9.50 -22.88
C LYS A 9 1.63 8.07 -22.42
N PRO A 10 0.89 7.90 -21.31
CA PRO A 10 0.50 6.57 -20.86
C PRO A 10 -0.23 5.80 -21.97
N LYS A 11 0.21 4.57 -22.25
CA LYS A 11 -0.48 3.67 -23.16
C LYS A 11 -1.55 2.90 -22.37
N LYS A 12 -2.80 3.03 -22.79
CA LYS A 12 -3.92 2.29 -22.18
C LYS A 12 -3.85 0.81 -22.55
N GLY A 13 -4.15 -0.06 -21.58
CA GLY A 13 -4.23 -1.52 -21.75
C GLY A 13 -2.90 -2.26 -21.52
N GLY A 14 -2.94 -3.58 -21.70
CA GLY A 14 -1.81 -4.49 -21.46
C GLY A 14 -1.92 -5.28 -20.17
N HIS A 15 -0.92 -6.14 -19.92
CA HIS A 15 -0.80 -6.90 -18.68
C HIS A 15 0.37 -6.37 -17.87
N PHE A 16 0.10 -5.98 -16.62
CA PHE A 16 1.16 -5.82 -15.64
C PHE A 16 1.65 -7.21 -15.22
N ARG A 17 2.94 -7.48 -15.40
CA ARG A 17 3.58 -8.73 -14.99
C ARG A 17 4.72 -8.40 -14.04
N LEU A 18 4.68 -8.96 -12.85
CA LEU A 18 5.68 -8.77 -11.82
C LEU A 18 6.23 -10.14 -11.40
N GLY A 19 7.53 -10.33 -11.54
CA GLY A 19 8.23 -11.47 -10.95
C GLY A 19 8.53 -11.16 -9.48
N VAL A 20 8.07 -12.01 -8.56
CA VAL A 20 8.27 -11.84 -7.12
C VAL A 20 8.94 -13.09 -6.57
N ALA A 21 9.98 -12.92 -5.76
CA ALA A 21 10.65 -14.02 -5.08
C ALA A 21 9.86 -14.51 -3.85
N SER A 22 10.20 -15.70 -3.37
CA SER A 22 9.72 -16.25 -2.09
C SER A 22 8.21 -16.52 -2.00
N GLY A 23 7.58 -16.87 -3.12
CA GLY A 23 6.22 -17.43 -3.13
C GLY A 23 6.21 -18.94 -3.00
N ALA A 24 5.25 -19.47 -2.24
CA ALA A 24 5.02 -20.89 -2.07
C ALA A 24 3.53 -21.23 -2.32
N SER A 25 3.24 -22.44 -2.80
CA SER A 25 1.86 -22.89 -2.99
C SER A 25 1.08 -23.04 -1.67
N THR A 26 1.77 -23.01 -0.53
CA THR A 26 1.20 -23.07 0.81
C THR A 26 0.95 -21.68 1.42
N ASP A 27 1.23 -20.59 0.68
CA ASP A 27 1.00 -19.24 1.17
C ASP A 27 -0.49 -18.99 1.42
N SER A 28 -0.78 -18.19 2.44
CA SER A 28 -2.14 -17.79 2.81
C SER A 28 -2.38 -16.32 2.45
N LEU A 29 -3.64 -15.97 2.18
CA LEU A 29 -4.06 -14.58 2.10
C LEU A 29 -4.41 -13.99 3.48
N ASP A 30 -4.32 -14.74 4.57
CA ASP A 30 -4.55 -14.21 5.92
C ASP A 30 -3.57 -13.04 6.22
N PRO A 31 -4.07 -11.81 6.43
CA PRO A 31 -3.23 -10.66 6.71
C PRO A 31 -2.40 -10.78 8.00
N GLY A 32 -2.79 -11.65 8.94
CA GLY A 32 -2.03 -11.94 10.15
C GLY A 32 -0.85 -12.89 9.94
N GLN A 33 -0.69 -13.47 8.74
CA GLN A 33 0.27 -14.53 8.43
C GLN A 33 0.96 -14.24 7.09
N LEU A 34 1.74 -13.15 7.00
CA LEU A 34 2.47 -12.75 5.79
C LEU A 34 3.98 -13.04 5.92
N PRO A 35 4.42 -14.31 5.85
CA PRO A 35 5.77 -14.73 6.21
C PRO A 35 6.85 -14.34 5.19
N SER A 36 6.48 -13.96 3.97
CA SER A 36 7.43 -13.73 2.87
C SER A 36 6.96 -12.62 1.92
N THR A 37 7.86 -12.23 1.00
CA THR A 37 7.63 -11.10 0.08
C THR A 37 6.45 -11.30 -0.86
N ALA A 38 6.25 -12.50 -1.41
CA ALA A 38 5.16 -12.76 -2.35
C ALA A 38 3.76 -12.51 -1.75
N PRO A 39 3.37 -13.10 -0.61
CA PRO A 39 2.09 -12.81 0.02
C PRO A 39 1.98 -11.36 0.50
N GLN A 40 3.07 -10.70 0.90
CA GLN A 40 3.08 -9.27 1.23
C GLN A 40 2.75 -8.40 0.00
N VAL A 41 3.37 -8.67 -1.16
CA VAL A 41 3.10 -7.94 -2.40
C VAL A 41 1.64 -8.09 -2.82
N VAL A 42 1.11 -9.32 -2.76
CA VAL A 42 -0.31 -9.58 -3.08
C VAL A 42 -1.24 -8.86 -2.09
N HIS A 43 -0.92 -8.90 -0.79
CA HIS A 43 -1.69 -8.22 0.24
C HIS A 43 -1.83 -6.71 -0.05
N MET A 44 -0.72 -6.05 -0.41
CA MET A 44 -0.72 -4.61 -0.74
C MET A 44 -1.55 -4.27 -1.99
N GLN A 45 -1.97 -5.25 -2.80
CA GLN A 45 -2.89 -5.03 -3.93
C GLN A 45 -4.36 -5.21 -3.55
N LEU A 46 -4.65 -5.92 -2.46
CA LEU A 46 -6.00 -6.35 -2.09
C LEU A 46 -6.56 -5.62 -0.87
N ARG A 47 -5.70 -4.94 -0.11
CA ARG A 47 -6.03 -4.34 1.18
C ARG A 47 -5.36 -2.98 1.31
N ASN A 48 -5.90 -2.18 2.21
CA ASN A 48 -5.37 -0.87 2.54
C ASN A 48 -4.82 -0.83 3.96
N CYS A 49 -3.78 -0.02 4.17
CA CYS A 49 -3.28 0.34 5.50
C CYS A 49 -3.92 1.65 5.98
N LEU A 50 -3.69 1.99 7.26
CA LEU A 50 -4.02 3.31 7.78
C LEU A 50 -3.12 4.39 7.15
N VAL A 51 -1.83 4.05 7.00
CA VAL A 51 -0.75 4.89 6.49
C VAL A 51 0.12 4.04 5.59
N GLU A 52 0.58 4.60 4.47
CA GLU A 52 1.49 3.95 3.53
C GLU A 52 2.88 4.60 3.56
N LEU A 53 3.92 3.93 3.06
CA LEU A 53 5.22 4.53 2.85
C LEU A 53 5.40 4.92 1.37
N ASP A 54 5.79 6.17 1.11
CA ASP A 54 6.14 6.58 -0.25
C ASP A 54 7.46 5.96 -0.73
N TYR A 55 7.83 6.21 -1.99
CA TYR A 55 9.09 5.74 -2.59
C TYR A 55 10.37 6.30 -1.92
N LYS A 56 10.24 7.24 -0.98
CA LYS A 56 11.31 7.77 -0.14
C LYS A 56 11.21 7.27 1.31
N TYR A 57 10.38 6.25 1.56
CA TYR A 57 10.10 5.70 2.88
C TYR A 57 9.49 6.70 3.86
N ARG A 58 8.74 7.69 3.38
CA ARG A 58 8.03 8.64 4.23
C ARG A 58 6.60 8.19 4.44
N PRO A 59 6.06 8.27 5.68
CA PRO A 59 4.66 7.96 5.93
C PRO A 59 3.76 8.97 5.21
N ILE A 60 2.79 8.47 4.46
CA ILE A 60 1.81 9.23 3.69
C ILE A 60 0.37 8.74 3.98
N PRO A 61 -0.64 9.61 3.83
CA PRO A 61 -2.04 9.22 4.00
C PRO A 61 -2.49 8.11 3.06
N GLU A 62 -3.11 7.07 3.64
CA GLU A 62 -3.86 6.05 2.90
C GLU A 62 -5.33 6.05 3.35
N LEU A 63 -5.81 5.09 4.16
CA LEU A 63 -7.19 5.15 4.70
C LEU A 63 -7.37 6.30 5.71
N ALA A 64 -6.33 6.60 6.49
CA ALA A 64 -6.35 7.76 7.37
C ALA A 64 -5.92 9.01 6.59
N GLU A 65 -6.80 10.02 6.53
CA GLU A 65 -6.48 11.32 5.93
C GLU A 65 -5.58 12.18 6.83
N SER A 66 -5.60 11.93 8.14
CA SER A 66 -4.70 12.53 9.11
C SER A 66 -4.55 11.63 10.35
N TRP A 67 -3.47 11.83 11.10
CA TRP A 67 -3.26 11.18 12.39
C TRP A 67 -2.43 12.06 13.32
N GLU A 68 -2.66 11.92 14.61
CA GLU A 68 -1.93 12.68 15.63
C GLU A 68 -1.62 11.81 16.86
N PRO A 69 -0.40 11.89 17.41
CA PRO A 69 -0.05 11.24 18.67
C PRO A 69 -0.49 12.06 19.88
N SER A 70 -0.71 11.40 21.01
CA SER A 70 -0.69 12.05 22.32
C SER A 70 0.69 12.65 22.60
N LYS A 71 0.80 13.52 23.62
CA LYS A 71 2.07 14.17 23.99
C LYS A 71 3.22 13.19 24.24
N ASP A 72 2.90 11.98 24.69
CA ASP A 72 3.83 10.88 25.00
C ASP A 72 3.82 9.77 23.93
N ALA A 73 3.11 9.96 22.81
CA ALA A 73 2.92 9.00 21.72
C ALA A 73 2.36 7.62 22.12
N ALA A 74 1.78 7.49 23.32
CA ALA A 74 1.14 6.25 23.78
C ALA A 74 -0.25 6.02 23.15
N LYS A 75 -0.89 7.08 22.64
CA LYS A 75 -2.17 7.01 21.93
C LYS A 75 -2.07 7.71 20.60
N TRP A 76 -2.71 7.16 19.58
CA TRP A 76 -2.79 7.74 18.25
C TRP A 76 -4.24 7.85 17.82
N ILE A 77 -4.63 9.02 17.33
CA ILE A 77 -5.97 9.27 16.78
C ILE A 77 -5.83 9.32 15.26
N PHE A 78 -6.55 8.46 14.55
CA PHE A 78 -6.60 8.43 13.10
C PHE A 78 -7.96 8.94 12.62
N LYS A 79 -7.95 9.88 11.68
CA LYS A 79 -9.16 10.33 10.99
C LYS A 79 -9.27 9.59 9.67
N LEU A 80 -10.30 8.76 9.51
CA LEU A 80 -10.49 7.95 8.31
C LEU A 80 -11.23 8.72 7.22
N ARG A 81 -10.94 8.38 5.96
CA ARG A 81 -11.71 8.83 4.80
C ARG A 81 -13.17 8.39 4.93
N LYS A 82 -14.09 9.25 4.47
CA LYS A 82 -15.53 8.93 4.44
C LYS A 82 -15.89 8.18 3.15
N GLY A 83 -16.91 7.32 3.24
CA GLY A 83 -17.45 6.60 2.08
C GLY A 83 -16.54 5.49 1.55
N VAL A 84 -15.60 5.02 2.37
CA VAL A 84 -14.81 3.82 2.03
C VAL A 84 -15.70 2.60 2.26
N GLU A 85 -15.77 1.74 1.26
CA GLU A 85 -16.48 0.47 1.29
C GLU A 85 -15.49 -0.69 1.24
N PHE A 86 -15.89 -1.83 1.78
CA PHE A 86 -15.18 -3.07 1.48
C PHE A 86 -15.50 -3.51 0.04
N HIS A 87 -14.70 -4.44 -0.48
CA HIS A 87 -14.89 -4.96 -1.83
C HIS A 87 -16.25 -5.64 -2.07
N ASN A 88 -17.03 -5.89 -1.01
CA ASN A 88 -18.34 -6.52 -1.02
C ASN A 88 -19.52 -5.58 -0.72
N GLY A 89 -19.29 -4.26 -0.61
CA GLY A 89 -20.31 -3.27 -0.21
C GLY A 89 -20.67 -3.33 1.28
#